data_AF-A0A6J1X433-F1
#
_entry.id   AF-A0A6J1X433-F1
#
_cell.length_a   1.000
_cell.length_b   1.000
_cell.length_c   1.000
_cell.angle_alpha   90.00
_cell.angle_beta   90.00
_cell.angle_gamma   90.00
#
_symmetry.space_group_name_H-M   'P 1'
#
loop_
_entity.id
_entity.type
_entity.pdbx_description
1 polymer ?
#
loop_
_entity_poly.entity_id
_entity_poly.type
_entity_poly.pdbx_seq_one_letter_code
_entity_poly.pdbx_strand_id
1 'polypeptide(L)'
;MEAKLKEYRALRRRKELIDNAKDKLERSKEKIVNFLVPKIFTNMDKEKKEDEVVLMENEEPPTPELIIQPEDPGVSEEITSEVSELESFEEEKQESWRYFTIKWSIYSLTWLTLYIFFLKIQFGAVFFVLSVLFGIYFNTRTRPKKKGEVSAYSVFNENCVSIDGTLKAEQFEKEIMYGAGGVNIFR
;
A
#
# COMPACT_ATOMS: atom_id res chain seq x y z
N MET A 1 -26.03 38.92 -29.47
CA MET A 1 -24.69 39.38 -29.01
C MET A 1 -24.37 38.86 -27.61
N GLU A 2 -25.33 38.85 -26.69
CA GLU A 2 -25.17 38.43 -25.28
C GLU A 2 -24.77 36.95 -25.09
N ALA A 3 -25.27 36.03 -25.93
CA ALA A 3 -24.90 34.61 -25.87
C ALA A 3 -23.38 34.39 -26.07
N LYS A 4 -22.78 35.05 -27.07
CA LYS A 4 -21.34 34.99 -27.34
C LYS A 4 -20.50 35.56 -26.18
N LEU A 5 -20.99 36.61 -25.51
CA LEU A 5 -20.34 37.19 -24.33
C LEU A 5 -20.38 36.24 -23.12
N LYS A 6 -21.49 35.52 -22.93
CA LYS A 6 -21.62 34.52 -21.86
C LYS A 6 -20.69 33.33 -22.07
N GLU A 7 -20.60 32.82 -23.30
CA GLU A 7 -19.66 31.76 -23.69
C GLU A 7 -18.21 32.21 -23.48
N TYR A 8 -17.86 33.43 -23.88
CA TYR A 8 -16.52 33.98 -23.68
C TYR A 8 -16.13 34.06 -22.19
N ARG A 9 -17.05 34.52 -21.33
CA ARG A 9 -16.84 34.55 -19.86
C ARG A 9 -16.67 33.15 -19.27
N ALA A 10 -17.45 32.18 -19.73
CA ALA A 10 -17.34 30.79 -19.29
C ALA A 10 -16.00 30.17 -19.70
N LEU A 11 -15.55 30.41 -20.94
CA LEU A 11 -14.24 29.96 -21.43
C LEU A 11 -13.08 30.61 -20.66
N ARG A 12 -13.18 31.91 -20.37
CA ARG A 12 -12.16 32.63 -19.59
C ARG A 12 -12.01 32.07 -18.17
N ARG A 13 -13.12 31.85 -17.46
CA ARG A 13 -13.09 31.24 -16.11
C ARG A 13 -12.48 29.84 -16.12
N ARG A 14 -12.78 29.03 -17.15
CA ARG A 14 -12.19 27.69 -17.28
C ARG A 14 -10.67 27.76 -17.47
N LYS A 15 -10.18 28.69 -18.29
CA LYS A 15 -8.74 28.92 -18.46
C LYS A 15 -8.08 29.36 -17.14
N GLU A 16 -8.66 30.35 -16.46
CA GLU A 16 -8.15 30.85 -15.18
C GLU A 16 -8.07 29.74 -14.11
N LEU A 17 -9.04 28.82 -14.07
CA LEU A 17 -9.00 27.65 -13.16
C LEU A 17 -7.90 26.65 -13.53
N ILE A 18 -7.71 26.39 -14.83
CA ILE A 18 -6.66 25.48 -15.32
C ILE A 18 -5.28 26.07 -15.03
N ASP A 19 -5.10 27.36 -15.28
CA ASP A 19 -3.82 28.05 -15.07
C ASP A 19 -3.49 28.11 -13.58
N ASN A 20 -4.45 28.45 -12.71
CA ASN A 20 -4.26 28.41 -11.25
C ASN A 20 -3.98 26.97 -10.73
N ALA A 21 -4.64 25.95 -11.31
CA ALA A 21 -4.35 24.56 -10.97
C ALA A 21 -2.93 24.14 -11.40
N LYS A 22 -2.48 24.57 -12.59
CA LYS A 22 -1.11 24.35 -13.08
C LYS A 22 -0.09 25.04 -12.18
N ASP A 23 -0.29 26.30 -11.83
CA ASP A 23 0.62 27.05 -10.96
C ASP A 23 0.75 26.39 -9.58
N LYS A 24 -0.35 25.90 -9.01
CA LYS A 24 -0.33 25.16 -7.74
C LYS A 24 0.41 23.83 -7.88
N LEU A 25 0.21 23.12 -8.99
CA LEU A 25 0.91 21.87 -9.27
C LEU A 25 2.41 22.09 -9.44
N GLU A 26 2.84 23.11 -10.19
CA GLU A 26 4.25 23.45 -10.36
C GLU A 26 4.93 23.81 -9.04
N ARG A 27 4.30 24.66 -8.20
CA ARG A 27 4.81 24.95 -6.85
C ARG A 27 4.90 23.71 -5.97
N SER A 28 3.95 22.77 -6.09
CA SER A 28 4.00 21.51 -5.35
C SER A 28 5.10 20.57 -5.87
N LYS A 29 5.30 20.54 -7.19
CA LYS A 29 6.34 19.77 -7.87
C LYS A 29 7.73 20.28 -7.48
N GLU A 30 7.97 21.58 -7.50
CA GLU A 30 9.25 22.17 -7.07
C GLU A 30 9.59 21.82 -5.63
N LYS A 31 8.61 21.89 -4.72
CA LYS A 31 8.80 21.49 -3.31
C LYS A 31 9.17 20.01 -3.18
N ILE A 32 8.50 19.14 -3.94
CA ILE A 32 8.78 17.70 -3.94
C ILE A 32 10.15 17.42 -4.55
N VAL A 33 10.52 18.09 -5.65
CA VAL A 33 11.84 17.96 -6.28
C VAL A 33 12.95 18.39 -5.31
N ASN A 34 12.80 19.54 -4.66
CA ASN A 34 13.77 20.03 -3.67
C ASN A 34 13.88 19.12 -2.43
N PHE A 35 12.80 18.41 -2.08
CA PHE A 35 12.79 17.47 -0.96
C PHE A 35 13.36 16.09 -1.34
N LEU A 36 13.08 15.62 -2.55
CA LEU A 36 13.40 14.26 -3.00
C LEU A 36 14.76 14.15 -3.70
N VAL A 37 15.27 15.25 -4.28
CA VAL A 37 16.60 15.28 -4.91
C VAL A 37 17.61 15.72 -3.85
N PRO A 38 18.41 14.80 -3.27
CA PRO A 38 19.50 15.21 -2.39
C PRO A 38 20.49 16.07 -3.18
N LYS A 39 21.05 17.07 -2.51
CA LYS A 39 22.03 18.07 -3.01
C LYS A 39 23.28 17.48 -3.71
N ILE A 40 23.41 16.15 -3.67
CA ILE A 40 24.48 15.35 -4.26
C ILE A 40 24.26 15.18 -5.78
N PHE A 41 23.01 15.00 -6.25
CA PHE A 41 22.75 14.82 -7.68
C PHE A 41 22.91 16.11 -8.49
N THR A 42 22.69 17.28 -7.89
CA THR A 42 22.89 18.58 -8.57
C THR A 42 24.35 18.90 -8.84
N ASN A 43 25.30 18.32 -8.08
CA ASN A 43 26.73 18.49 -8.31
C ASN A 43 27.26 17.54 -9.41
N MET A 44 26.64 16.37 -9.60
CA MET A 44 27.05 15.41 -10.64
C MET A 44 26.80 15.88 -12.08
N ASP A 45 25.81 16.75 -12.32
CA ASP A 45 25.57 17.31 -13.66
C ASP A 45 26.54 18.45 -14.02
N LYS A 46 27.23 19.02 -13.02
CA LYS A 46 28.21 20.10 -13.26
C LYS A 46 29.60 19.56 -13.57
N GLU A 47 29.97 18.39 -13.02
CA GLU A 47 31.28 17.77 -13.25
C GLU A 47 31.38 17.02 -14.59
N LYS A 48 30.27 16.73 -15.27
CA LYS A 48 30.30 15.92 -16.50
C LYS A 48 30.76 16.68 -17.76
N LYS A 49 31.14 17.95 -17.66
CA LYS A 49 31.57 18.77 -18.80
C LYS A 49 33.05 19.11 -18.84
N GLU A 50 33.78 18.85 -17.77
CA GLU A 50 35.17 19.27 -17.64
C GLU A 50 35.94 18.05 -17.12
N ASP A 51 36.94 17.63 -17.90
CA ASP A 51 38.03 16.76 -17.46
C ASP A 51 37.82 15.24 -17.63
N GLU A 52 37.64 14.86 -18.90
CA GLU A 52 38.45 13.78 -19.46
C GLU A 52 39.94 14.17 -19.29
N VAL A 53 40.80 13.19 -18.99
CA VAL A 53 42.29 13.22 -18.90
C VAL A 53 42.89 13.17 -17.47
N VAL A 54 43.76 12.16 -17.31
CA VAL A 54 44.78 11.88 -16.26
C VAL A 54 44.41 10.83 -15.19
N LEU A 55 44.84 9.59 -15.51
CA LEU A 55 45.12 8.47 -14.61
C LEU A 55 46.45 8.67 -13.83
N MET A 56 46.60 7.85 -12.77
CA MET A 56 47.80 7.58 -11.94
C MET A 56 48.00 8.57 -10.78
N GLU A 57 48.37 8.22 -9.55
CA GLU A 57 48.85 6.97 -8.93
C GLU A 57 49.07 7.26 -7.41
N ASN A 58 48.89 6.24 -6.57
CA ASN A 58 49.46 5.98 -5.23
C ASN A 58 49.30 6.89 -3.99
N GLU A 59 49.16 6.15 -2.88
CA GLU A 59 49.66 6.36 -1.49
C GLU A 59 48.82 7.09 -0.42
N GLU A 60 48.35 6.27 0.54
CA GLU A 60 47.99 6.53 1.95
C GLU A 60 49.24 6.99 2.79
N PRO A 61 49.12 7.29 4.10
CA PRO A 61 48.40 8.36 4.85
C PRO A 61 49.44 9.25 5.62
N PRO A 62 49.08 10.22 6.51
CA PRO A 62 48.87 9.91 7.94
C PRO A 62 47.97 10.89 8.76
N THR A 63 47.41 10.38 9.87
CA THR A 63 46.98 11.15 11.07
C THR A 63 48.22 11.48 11.93
N PRO A 64 48.27 12.54 12.78
CA PRO A 64 47.74 12.40 14.16
C PRO A 64 47.35 13.74 14.87
N GLU A 65 46.49 13.68 15.91
CA GLU A 65 46.65 14.24 17.29
C GLU A 65 45.51 15.25 17.60
N LEU A 66 44.96 15.45 18.80
CA LEU A 66 44.81 14.74 20.08
C LEU A 66 43.95 15.65 21.01
N ILE A 67 43.46 15.12 22.14
CA ILE A 67 42.99 15.81 23.39
C ILE A 67 41.57 16.42 23.38
N ILE A 68 40.71 16.38 24.41
CA ILE A 68 40.29 15.52 25.55
C ILE A 68 39.11 16.31 26.20
N GLN A 69 38.17 15.59 26.83
CA GLN A 69 36.92 15.98 27.54
C GLN A 69 37.16 16.79 28.85
N PRO A 70 36.27 16.92 29.86
CA PRO A 70 34.79 16.69 30.03
C PRO A 70 34.06 17.79 30.87
N GLU A 71 32.71 17.90 30.88
CA GLU A 71 31.98 18.60 31.99
C GLU A 71 30.57 18.03 32.30
N ASP A 72 30.38 17.65 33.57
CA ASP A 72 29.18 17.62 34.45
C ASP A 72 29.77 17.47 35.90
N PRO A 73 29.21 17.91 37.07
CA PRO A 73 27.78 17.96 37.48
C PRO A 73 27.32 19.07 38.49
N GLY A 74 26.02 19.10 38.83
CA GLY A 74 25.46 19.65 40.10
C GLY A 74 24.21 20.56 39.96
N VAL A 75 22.97 20.05 40.07
CA VAL A 75 22.07 19.90 41.26
C VAL A 75 21.62 21.21 41.96
N SER A 76 20.30 21.50 41.92
CA SER A 76 19.54 22.24 42.95
C SER A 76 18.00 22.01 42.81
N GLU A 77 17.48 21.29 43.80
CA GLU A 77 16.17 21.29 44.51
C GLU A 77 14.82 21.67 43.87
N GLU A 78 13.90 20.69 43.99
CA GLU A 78 12.49 20.72 44.45
C GLU A 78 11.50 21.82 44.01
N ILE A 79 10.36 21.40 43.42
CA ILE A 79 8.98 21.47 43.98
C ILE A 79 7.93 21.08 42.90
N THR A 80 6.87 20.36 43.32
CA THR A 80 5.61 19.98 42.63
C THR A 80 5.74 18.94 41.50
N SER A 81 5.55 17.63 41.69
CA SER A 81 4.33 16.89 42.11
C SER A 81 3.05 17.42 41.48
N GLU A 82 2.41 16.56 40.67
CA GLU A 82 1.17 16.75 39.89
C GLU A 82 1.31 17.43 38.51
N VAL A 83 1.83 16.69 37.51
CA VAL A 83 1.22 16.53 36.16
C VAL A 83 1.95 15.35 35.51
N SER A 84 1.48 14.10 35.71
CA SER A 84 2.13 12.90 35.14
C SER A 84 1.16 11.88 34.54
N GLU A 85 -0.10 12.23 34.29
CA GLU A 85 -1.10 11.26 33.78
C GLU A 85 -1.78 11.64 32.46
N LEU A 86 -1.21 12.57 31.67
CA LEU A 86 -1.87 13.06 30.45
C LEU A 86 -1.02 13.09 29.18
N GLU A 87 0.05 12.28 29.08
CA GLU A 87 0.86 12.19 27.85
C GLU A 87 0.90 10.81 27.17
N SER A 88 0.13 9.80 27.60
CA SER A 88 0.27 8.44 27.07
C SER A 88 -0.85 7.92 26.15
N PHE A 89 -1.87 8.70 25.80
CA PHE A 89 -3.01 8.19 25.03
C PHE A 89 -3.07 8.56 23.54
N GLU A 90 -2.20 9.44 23.03
CA GLU A 90 -2.24 9.86 21.61
C GLU A 90 -1.10 9.27 20.75
N GLU A 91 -0.04 8.72 21.33
CA GLU A 91 1.13 8.25 20.56
C GLU A 91 0.96 6.86 19.91
N GLU A 92 0.08 5.98 20.41
CA GLU A 92 -0.05 4.61 19.87
C GLU A 92 -0.66 4.54 18.45
N LYS A 93 -1.57 5.47 18.13
CA LYS A 93 -2.33 5.42 16.88
C LYS A 93 -1.53 5.91 15.68
N GLN A 94 -0.65 6.90 15.89
CA GLN A 94 0.13 7.53 14.83
C GLN A 94 1.25 6.62 14.32
N GLU A 95 1.94 5.95 15.24
CA GLU A 95 2.98 4.97 14.93
C GLU A 95 2.41 3.82 14.09
N SER A 96 1.23 3.30 14.47
CA SER A 96 0.54 2.23 13.74
C SER A 96 0.32 2.51 12.25
N TRP A 97 -0.09 3.74 11.89
CA TRP A 97 -0.33 4.12 10.49
C TRP A 97 0.96 4.29 9.70
N ARG A 98 2.03 4.80 10.32
CA ARG A 98 3.35 4.92 9.69
C ARG A 98 3.92 3.55 9.39
N TYR A 99 3.90 2.62 10.34
CA TYR A 99 4.31 1.24 10.11
C TYR A 99 3.48 0.56 9.01
N PHE A 100 2.16 0.76 9.01
CA PHE A 100 1.30 0.22 7.97
C PHE A 100 1.64 0.77 6.58
N THR A 101 1.78 2.09 6.45
CA THR A 101 2.11 2.74 5.18
C THR A 101 3.50 2.36 4.67
N ILE A 102 4.51 2.30 5.54
CA ILE A 102 5.86 1.84 5.19
C ILE A 102 5.83 0.38 4.73
N LYS A 103 5.14 -0.49 5.49
CA LYS A 103 5.00 -1.92 5.15
C LYS A 103 4.37 -2.10 3.78
N TRP A 104 3.24 -1.45 3.50
CA TRP A 104 2.57 -1.53 2.20
C TRP A 104 3.38 -0.90 1.06
N SER A 105 4.12 0.18 1.35
CA SER A 105 5.01 0.83 0.39
C SER A 105 6.12 -0.13 -0.07
N ILE A 106 6.79 -0.81 0.87
CA ILE A 106 7.84 -1.79 0.57
C ILE A 106 7.32 -2.93 -0.31
N TYR A 107 6.16 -3.49 0.02
CA TYR A 107 5.53 -4.53 -0.80
C TYR A 107 5.17 -4.02 -2.20
N SER A 108 4.59 -2.84 -2.30
CA SER A 108 4.18 -2.24 -3.59
C SER A 108 5.39 -1.94 -4.47
N LEU A 109 6.49 -1.42 -3.88
CA LEU A 109 7.71 -1.12 -4.61
C LEU A 109 8.38 -2.40 -5.12
N THR A 110 8.44 -3.44 -4.29
CA THR A 110 8.97 -4.77 -4.67
C THR A 110 8.14 -5.40 -5.79
N TRP A 111 6.81 -5.27 -5.73
CA TRP A 111 5.93 -5.74 -6.80
C TRP A 111 6.14 -4.97 -8.10
N LEU A 112 6.30 -3.64 -8.01
CA LEU A 112 6.50 -2.77 -9.17
C LEU A 112 7.85 -3.03 -9.87
N THR A 113 8.92 -3.27 -9.11
CA THR A 113 10.23 -3.61 -9.69
C THR A 113 10.18 -4.95 -10.42
N LEU A 114 9.55 -5.97 -9.85
CA LEU A 114 9.28 -7.25 -10.53
C LEU A 114 8.45 -7.03 -11.79
N TYR A 115 7.41 -6.20 -11.74
CA TYR A 115 6.58 -5.91 -12.90
C TYR A 115 7.38 -5.26 -14.04
N ILE A 116 8.24 -4.29 -13.75
CA ILE A 116 9.13 -3.66 -14.74
C ILE A 116 10.09 -4.68 -15.35
N PHE A 117 10.61 -5.61 -14.55
CA PHE A 117 11.44 -6.71 -15.05
C PHE A 117 10.68 -7.60 -16.04
N PHE A 118 9.44 -7.99 -15.74
CA PHE A 118 8.61 -8.76 -16.67
C PHE A 118 8.20 -7.98 -17.92
N LEU A 119 8.04 -6.66 -17.84
CA LEU A 119 7.83 -5.80 -19.01
C LEU A 119 9.02 -5.85 -19.97
N LYS A 120 10.26 -5.89 -19.46
CA LYS A 120 11.46 -6.05 -20.29
C LYS A 120 11.49 -7.39 -21.03
N ILE A 121 10.97 -8.44 -20.41
CA ILE A 121 10.85 -9.80 -21.00
C ILE A 121 9.61 -9.90 -21.93
N GLN A 122 8.86 -8.81 -22.15
CA GLN A 122 7.60 -8.78 -22.89
C GLN A 122 6.51 -9.71 -22.30
N PHE A 123 6.67 -10.14 -21.05
CA PHE A 123 5.77 -11.06 -20.36
C PHE A 123 5.00 -10.38 -19.22
N GLY A 124 4.98 -9.05 -19.18
CA GLY A 124 4.32 -8.25 -18.15
C GLY A 124 2.81 -8.50 -18.06
N ALA A 125 2.13 -8.76 -19.19
CA ALA A 125 0.69 -9.02 -19.19
C ALA A 125 0.33 -10.26 -18.37
N VAL A 126 1.12 -11.33 -18.46
CA VAL A 126 0.85 -12.57 -17.70
C VAL A 126 1.10 -12.37 -16.22
N PHE A 127 2.19 -11.68 -15.84
CA PHE A 127 2.44 -11.29 -14.46
C PHE A 127 1.29 -10.45 -13.88
N PHE A 128 0.77 -9.50 -14.66
CA PHE A 128 -0.36 -8.67 -14.25
C PHE A 128 -1.64 -9.49 -14.03
N VAL A 129 -1.99 -10.38 -14.97
CA VAL A 129 -3.17 -11.25 -14.83
C VAL A 129 -3.05 -12.15 -13.61
N LEU A 130 -1.88 -12.77 -13.39
CA LEU A 130 -1.63 -13.58 -12.19
C LEU A 130 -1.75 -12.74 -10.92
N SER A 131 -1.19 -11.53 -10.90
CA SER A 131 -1.29 -10.61 -9.76
C SER A 131 -2.75 -10.26 -9.44
N VAL A 132 -3.56 -9.97 -10.46
CA VAL A 132 -5.00 -9.71 -10.28
C VAL A 132 -5.72 -10.95 -9.77
N LEU A 133 -5.41 -12.13 -10.30
CA LEU A 133 -6.00 -13.39 -9.85
C LEU A 133 -5.65 -13.67 -8.38
N PHE A 134 -4.40 -13.47 -7.98
CA PHE A 134 -3.99 -13.56 -6.58
C PHE A 134 -4.71 -12.51 -5.72
N GLY A 135 -4.82 -11.27 -6.21
CA GLY A 135 -5.57 -10.22 -5.53
C GLY A 135 -7.02 -10.61 -5.28
N ILE A 136 -7.71 -11.17 -6.28
CA ILE A 136 -9.06 -11.70 -6.13
C ILE A 136 -9.06 -12.88 -5.16
N TYR A 137 -8.14 -13.84 -5.29
CA TYR A 137 -8.07 -15.02 -4.41
C TYR A 137 -7.92 -14.64 -2.93
N PHE A 138 -7.02 -13.72 -2.60
CA PHE A 138 -6.82 -13.25 -1.23
C PHE A 138 -7.93 -12.32 -0.73
N ASN A 139 -8.61 -11.59 -1.64
CA ASN A 139 -9.75 -10.75 -1.29
C ASN A 139 -11.03 -11.57 -1.09
N THR A 140 -11.22 -12.61 -1.90
CA THR A 140 -12.30 -13.57 -1.73
C THR A 140 -12.08 -14.32 -0.43
N ARG A 141 -13.14 -14.39 0.37
CA ARG A 141 -13.14 -14.97 1.71
C ARG A 141 -12.59 -16.41 1.71
N THR A 142 -11.32 -16.57 2.07
CA THR A 142 -10.68 -17.90 2.25
C THR A 142 -10.86 -18.45 3.68
N ARG A 143 -11.41 -17.66 4.61
CA ARG A 143 -11.61 -18.09 6.00
C ARG A 143 -12.84 -18.99 6.15
N PRO A 144 -12.75 -20.04 6.97
CA PRO A 144 -13.91 -20.87 7.30
C PRO A 144 -15.05 -19.99 7.82
N LYS A 145 -16.28 -20.35 7.47
CA LYS A 145 -17.48 -19.62 7.94
C LYS A 145 -17.49 -19.62 9.47
N LYS A 146 -17.65 -18.45 10.10
CA LYS A 146 -17.91 -18.47 11.55
C LYS A 146 -19.29 -19.10 11.78
N LYS A 147 -19.39 -19.86 12.85
CA LYS A 147 -20.62 -20.55 13.26
C LYS A 147 -21.71 -19.49 13.49
N GLY A 148 -22.75 -19.46 12.64
CA GLY A 148 -23.85 -18.49 12.71
C GLY A 148 -23.82 -17.36 11.68
N GLU A 149 -22.86 -17.33 10.74
CA GLU A 149 -22.91 -16.35 9.66
C GLU A 149 -23.97 -16.72 8.61
N VAL A 150 -24.94 -15.82 8.47
CA VAL A 150 -26.07 -15.88 7.54
C VAL A 150 -25.53 -16.10 6.12
N SER A 151 -25.70 -17.31 5.58
CA SER A 151 -25.38 -17.56 4.19
C SER A 151 -26.42 -16.91 3.28
N ALA A 152 -26.10 -16.63 2.02
CA ALA A 152 -27.08 -16.13 1.06
C ALA A 152 -28.33 -17.05 0.94
N TYR A 153 -28.16 -18.35 1.18
CA TYR A 153 -29.25 -19.32 1.23
C TYR A 153 -30.10 -19.25 2.50
N SER A 154 -29.62 -18.59 3.55
CA SER A 154 -30.40 -18.36 4.78
C SER A 154 -31.59 -17.43 4.53
N VAL A 155 -31.53 -16.55 3.53
CA VAL A 155 -32.66 -15.69 3.12
C VAL A 155 -33.83 -16.54 2.58
N PHE A 156 -33.54 -17.73 2.05
CA PHE A 156 -34.54 -18.64 1.49
C PHE A 156 -34.80 -19.87 2.37
N ASN A 157 -33.97 -20.09 3.40
CA ASN A 157 -34.05 -21.26 4.28
C ASN A 157 -33.41 -20.95 5.65
N GLU A 158 -34.14 -20.18 6.47
CA GLU A 158 -33.69 -19.73 7.80
C GLU A 158 -33.27 -20.89 8.71
N ASN A 159 -33.90 -22.05 8.58
CA ASN A 159 -33.64 -23.22 9.44
C ASN A 159 -32.53 -24.13 8.88
N CYS A 160 -31.94 -23.82 7.71
CA CYS A 160 -30.96 -24.66 7.03
C CYS A 160 -31.42 -26.12 6.85
N VAL A 161 -32.73 -26.34 6.66
CA VAL A 161 -33.32 -27.67 6.48
C VAL A 161 -33.25 -28.05 5.01
N SER A 162 -32.92 -29.29 4.67
CA SER A 162 -32.97 -29.74 3.27
C SER A 162 -34.37 -29.53 2.68
N ILE A 163 -34.46 -28.79 1.57
CA ILE A 163 -35.75 -28.52 0.91
C ILE A 163 -36.29 -29.84 0.36
N ASP A 164 -37.54 -30.13 0.68
CA ASP A 164 -38.25 -31.32 0.21
C ASP A 164 -38.30 -31.32 -1.32
N GLY A 165 -37.76 -32.38 -1.94
CA GLY A 165 -37.58 -32.48 -3.40
C GLY A 165 -36.16 -32.24 -3.91
N THR A 166 -35.22 -31.78 -3.08
CA THR A 166 -33.77 -31.87 -3.40
C THR A 166 -33.28 -33.28 -3.04
N LEU A 167 -32.52 -33.92 -3.92
CA LEU A 167 -31.96 -35.25 -3.66
C LEU A 167 -31.14 -35.24 -2.36
N LYS A 168 -31.61 -35.96 -1.33
CA LYS A 168 -30.92 -36.06 -0.05
C LYS A 168 -29.66 -36.91 -0.22
N ALA A 169 -28.54 -36.47 0.36
CA ALA A 169 -27.28 -37.22 0.25
C ALA A 169 -27.41 -38.68 0.73
N GLU A 170 -28.20 -38.92 1.78
CA GLU A 170 -28.52 -40.28 2.28
C GLU A 170 -29.27 -41.14 1.27
N GLN A 171 -30.13 -40.53 0.45
CA GLN A 171 -30.86 -41.24 -0.61
C GLN A 171 -29.91 -41.59 -1.75
N PHE A 172 -29.05 -40.65 -2.15
CA PHE A 172 -28.03 -40.88 -3.18
C PHE A 172 -27.03 -41.96 -2.75
N GLU A 173 -26.63 -41.98 -1.49
CA GLU A 173 -25.77 -43.02 -0.92
C GLU A 173 -26.45 -44.40 -0.98
N LYS A 174 -27.73 -44.49 -0.64
CA LYS A 174 -28.50 -45.74 -0.76
C LYS A 174 -28.69 -46.19 -2.20
N GLU A 175 -28.94 -45.26 -3.11
CA GLU A 175 -29.10 -45.56 -4.54
C GLU A 175 -27.77 -45.99 -5.18
N ILE A 176 -26.64 -45.42 -4.78
CA ILE A 176 -25.31 -45.88 -5.21
C ILE A 176 -24.97 -47.24 -4.61
N MET A 177 -25.21 -47.44 -3.31
CA MET A 177 -24.77 -48.63 -2.60
C MET A 177 -25.66 -49.85 -2.86
N TYR A 178 -26.96 -49.65 -3.06
CA TYR A 178 -27.94 -50.73 -3.25
C TYR A 178 -28.63 -50.73 -4.62
N GLY A 179 -28.36 -49.73 -5.48
CA GLY A 179 -28.99 -49.61 -6.79
C GLY A 179 -30.50 -49.40 -6.72
N ALA A 180 -31.15 -49.31 -7.89
CA ALA A 180 -32.61 -49.13 -8.02
C ALA A 180 -33.45 -50.25 -7.37
N GLY A 181 -32.83 -51.34 -6.91
CA GLY A 181 -33.49 -52.48 -6.25
C GLY A 181 -33.59 -52.39 -4.72
N GLY A 182 -32.86 -51.49 -4.06
CA GLY A 182 -32.80 -51.42 -2.58
C GLY A 182 -34.02 -50.80 -1.89
N VAL A 183 -34.91 -50.14 -2.65
CA VAL A 183 -36.01 -49.33 -2.09
C VAL A 183 -37.23 -50.18 -1.68
N ASN A 184 -37.35 -51.42 -2.15
CA ASN A 184 -38.53 -52.27 -1.93
C ASN A 184 -38.40 -53.31 -0.80
N ILE A 185 -37.33 -53.29 0.01
CA ILE A 185 -37.04 -54.37 0.98
C ILE A 185 -37.68 -54.14 2.36
N PHE A 186 -38.15 -52.92 2.67
CA PHE A 186 -38.89 -52.63 3.90
C PHE A 186 -40.26 -52.02 3.57
N ARG A 187 -41.23 -52.88 3.29
CA ARG A 187 -42.66 -52.56 3.38
C ARG A 187 -43.38 -53.65 4.15
#